data_AF-A0A537CIJ4-F1
#
_entry.id   AF-A0A537CIJ4-F1
#
_cell.length_a   1.000
_cell.length_b   1.000
_cell.length_c   1.000
_cell.angle_alpha   90.00
_cell.angle_beta   90.00
_cell.angle_gamma   90.00
#
_symmetry.space_group_name_H-M   'P 1'
#
loop_
_entity.id
_entity.type
_entity.pdbx_description
1 polymer ?
#
loop_
_entity_poly.entity_id
_entity_poly.type
_entity_poly.pdbx_seq_one_letter_code
_entity_poly.pdbx_strand_id
1 'polypeptide(L)'
;MNRRRLLGISCALIALAFVLAPAASPVRAQLLPPPPPAPAVNLAPVVNAGADQVITLPSIANLTGVAIDDGQPNPPGALTTTWSQVSGPGTVSFSNASALNSTATFSASGAYVLRLTVSDGALTVSDGVAVTVNPAPAQLAAEAKIDPALRALMQADPLALLPVIVEMQQPLPPFVGAPNVDRALAALDLLRVYGIPVAALSLIDAAAGFANAAGISAMSLVPTVAFIHHDATVGPRRSAEPPVAAPPDQFSEVYPRVVK
;
A
#
# COMPACT_ATOMS: atom_id res chain seq x y z
N MET A 1 -3.39 -112.25 -64.98
CA MET A 1 -3.68 -113.69 -64.83
C MET A 1 -4.27 -113.93 -63.44
N ASN A 2 -5.53 -114.38 -63.39
CA ASN A 2 -6.25 -115.00 -62.25
C ASN A 2 -6.50 -114.18 -60.96
N ARG A 3 -7.62 -114.31 -60.23
CA ARG A 3 -8.99 -114.82 -60.42
C ARG A 3 -9.72 -114.50 -59.09
N ARG A 4 -10.98 -114.06 -59.20
CA ARG A 4 -12.17 -114.43 -58.39
C ARG A 4 -12.21 -114.27 -56.85
N ARG A 5 -13.14 -113.39 -56.47
CA ARG A 5 -14.20 -113.46 -55.42
C ARG A 5 -14.37 -114.76 -54.61
N LEU A 6 -14.66 -114.65 -53.30
CA LEU A 6 -15.96 -114.87 -52.60
C LEU A 6 -15.70 -114.97 -51.07
N LEU A 7 -16.31 -114.11 -50.24
CA LEU A 7 -17.49 -114.33 -49.37
C LEU A 7 -17.25 -115.09 -48.06
N GLY A 8 -17.57 -114.41 -46.94
CA GLY A 8 -17.74 -115.01 -45.61
C GLY A 8 -18.49 -114.03 -44.70
N ILE A 9 -19.80 -114.23 -44.56
CA ILE A 9 -20.76 -113.47 -43.76
C ILE A 9 -20.76 -114.05 -42.34
N SER A 10 -20.77 -113.23 -41.28
CA SER A 10 -21.55 -113.48 -40.05
C SER A 10 -21.63 -112.27 -39.10
N CYS A 11 -22.85 -111.73 -39.03
CA CYS A 11 -23.65 -111.30 -37.87
C CYS A 11 -23.00 -111.05 -36.49
N ALA A 12 -23.14 -109.82 -35.96
CA ALA A 12 -23.53 -109.54 -34.56
C ALA A 12 -23.85 -108.04 -34.37
N LEU A 13 -24.98 -107.76 -33.69
CA LEU A 13 -25.42 -106.44 -33.20
C LEU A 13 -24.34 -105.76 -32.35
N ILE A 14 -24.34 -104.41 -32.25
CA ILE A 14 -24.35 -103.63 -30.98
C ILE A 14 -24.21 -102.10 -31.24
N ALA A 15 -25.13 -101.37 -30.62
CA ALA A 15 -25.11 -99.99 -30.11
C ALA A 15 -24.60 -98.82 -30.98
N LEU A 16 -25.56 -97.97 -31.36
CA LEU A 16 -25.39 -96.57 -31.74
C LEU A 16 -24.84 -95.77 -30.53
N ALA A 17 -23.53 -95.56 -30.47
CA ALA A 17 -22.90 -94.64 -29.52
C ALA A 17 -22.81 -93.25 -30.12
N PHE A 18 -23.73 -92.38 -29.72
CA PHE A 18 -23.70 -90.94 -29.98
C PHE A 18 -22.47 -90.37 -29.25
N VAL A 19 -21.37 -90.14 -30.00
CA VAL A 19 -20.16 -89.53 -29.44
C VAL A 19 -20.48 -88.07 -29.13
N LEU A 20 -20.70 -87.79 -27.86
CA LEU A 20 -20.84 -86.45 -27.30
C LEU A 20 -19.50 -85.73 -27.46
N ALA A 21 -19.42 -84.81 -28.42
CA ALA A 21 -18.26 -83.93 -28.54
C ALA A 21 -18.09 -83.14 -27.23
N PRO A 22 -16.86 -83.05 -26.66
CA PRO A 22 -16.64 -82.28 -25.46
C PRO A 22 -16.89 -80.80 -25.75
N ALA A 23 -17.80 -80.19 -24.99
CA ALA A 23 -18.02 -78.75 -25.00
C ALA A 23 -16.72 -78.04 -24.61
N ALA A 24 -16.15 -77.26 -25.54
CA ALA A 24 -15.05 -76.36 -25.22
C ALA A 24 -15.52 -75.38 -24.14
N SER A 25 -14.82 -75.36 -23.00
CA SER A 25 -15.05 -74.37 -21.96
C SER A 25 -14.89 -72.96 -22.55
N PRO A 26 -15.76 -71.99 -22.25
CA PRO A 26 -15.53 -70.63 -22.72
C PRO A 26 -14.26 -70.09 -22.05
N VAL A 27 -13.22 -69.81 -22.86
CA VAL A 27 -12.08 -69.01 -22.42
C VAL A 27 -12.64 -67.66 -22.03
N ARG A 28 -12.68 -67.38 -20.72
CA ARG A 28 -13.07 -66.09 -20.20
C ARG A 28 -12.03 -65.08 -20.69
N ALA A 29 -12.40 -64.22 -21.63
CA ALA A 29 -11.57 -63.09 -22.01
C ALA A 29 -11.35 -62.24 -20.75
N GLN A 30 -10.19 -62.40 -20.10
CA GLN A 30 -9.75 -61.46 -19.08
C GLN A 30 -9.44 -60.17 -19.82
N LEU A 31 -10.36 -59.22 -19.75
CA LEU A 31 -10.11 -57.84 -20.15
C LEU A 31 -8.83 -57.41 -19.40
N LEU A 32 -7.74 -57.13 -20.10
CA LEU A 32 -6.59 -56.47 -19.48
C LEU A 32 -7.12 -55.21 -18.78
N PRO A 33 -6.77 -54.96 -17.51
CA PRO A 33 -7.15 -53.71 -16.87
C PRO A 33 -6.67 -52.56 -17.76
N PRO A 34 -7.50 -51.52 -17.98
CA PRO A 34 -7.08 -50.38 -18.78
C PRO A 34 -5.76 -49.85 -18.21
N PRO A 35 -4.83 -49.38 -19.06
CA PRO A 35 -3.61 -48.76 -18.58
C PRO A 35 -3.98 -47.64 -17.60
N PRO A 36 -3.22 -47.48 -16.50
CA PRO A 36 -3.49 -46.40 -15.55
C PRO A 36 -3.51 -45.07 -16.34
N PRO A 37 -4.44 -44.15 -16.04
CA PRO A 37 -4.45 -42.85 -16.67
C PRO A 37 -3.07 -42.20 -16.48
N ALA A 38 -2.53 -41.58 -17.53
CA ALA A 38 -1.30 -40.82 -17.42
C ALA A 38 -1.47 -39.77 -16.30
N PRO A 39 -0.42 -39.49 -15.50
CA PRO A 39 -0.51 -38.45 -14.47
C PRO A 39 -0.93 -37.14 -15.12
N ALA A 40 -1.99 -36.52 -14.60
CA ALA A 40 -2.45 -35.24 -15.12
C ALA A 40 -1.36 -34.19 -14.88
N VAL A 41 -1.08 -33.37 -15.90
CA VAL A 41 -0.08 -32.31 -15.80
C VAL A 41 -0.66 -31.19 -14.93
N ASN A 42 0.11 -30.74 -13.94
CA ASN A 42 -0.28 -29.65 -13.07
C ASN A 42 -0.47 -28.34 -13.86
N LEU A 43 -1.56 -27.62 -13.61
CA LEU A 43 -1.76 -26.27 -14.10
C LEU A 43 -1.54 -25.26 -12.99
N ALA A 44 -1.11 -24.04 -13.34
CA ALA A 44 -0.98 -22.99 -12.33
C ALA A 44 -2.38 -22.53 -11.86
N PRO A 45 -2.52 -22.13 -10.58
CA PRO A 45 -3.76 -21.54 -10.10
C PRO A 45 -4.14 -20.28 -10.88
N VAL A 46 -5.43 -19.95 -10.87
CA VAL A 46 -5.95 -18.65 -11.32
C VAL A 46 -6.29 -17.83 -10.09
N VAL A 47 -5.77 -16.61 -10.02
CA VAL A 47 -5.94 -15.70 -8.88
C VAL A 47 -6.52 -14.36 -9.33
N ASN A 48 -7.40 -13.80 -8.51
CA ASN A 48 -7.91 -12.44 -8.63
C ASN A 48 -7.90 -11.77 -7.24
N ALA A 49 -7.23 -10.63 -7.11
CA ALA A 49 -7.08 -9.89 -5.86
C ALA A 49 -8.32 -9.00 -5.53
N GLY A 50 -9.27 -8.89 -6.44
CA GLY A 50 -10.44 -8.04 -6.34
C GLY A 50 -10.26 -6.71 -7.09
N ALA A 51 -11.29 -5.86 -7.03
CA ALA A 51 -11.27 -4.56 -7.69
C ALA A 51 -10.49 -3.52 -6.87
N ASP A 52 -9.94 -2.52 -7.58
CA ASP A 52 -9.30 -1.35 -6.97
C ASP A 52 -10.23 -0.61 -6.01
N GLN A 53 -9.65 -0.04 -4.96
CA GLN A 53 -10.41 0.57 -3.86
C GLN A 53 -9.98 2.01 -3.61
N VAL A 54 -10.93 2.82 -3.16
CA VAL A 54 -10.69 4.15 -2.59
C VAL A 54 -11.28 4.17 -1.19
N ILE A 55 -10.45 4.50 -0.20
CA ILE A 55 -10.86 4.63 1.19
C ILE A 55 -10.38 5.96 1.76
N THR A 56 -10.94 6.38 2.89
CA THR A 56 -10.49 7.57 3.62
C THR A 56 -10.15 7.17 5.03
N LEU A 57 -8.98 7.57 5.55
CA LEU A 57 -8.60 7.25 6.92
C LEU A 57 -9.64 7.80 7.93
N PRO A 58 -9.95 7.05 9.00
CA PRO A 58 -9.34 5.77 9.42
C PRO A 58 -10.08 4.51 8.92
N SER A 59 -10.90 4.61 7.86
CA SER A 59 -11.56 3.44 7.29
C SER A 59 -10.54 2.39 6.82
N ILE A 60 -11.00 1.14 6.77
CA ILE A 60 -10.20 -0.03 6.38
C ILE A 60 -10.59 -0.48 4.96
N ALA A 61 -9.67 -1.12 4.25
CA ALA A 61 -9.99 -1.80 2.99
C ALA A 61 -10.47 -3.23 3.27
N ASN A 62 -11.54 -3.65 2.59
CA ASN A 62 -12.03 -5.03 2.64
C ASN A 62 -11.50 -5.78 1.43
N LEU A 63 -10.64 -6.78 1.65
CA LEU A 63 -10.01 -7.54 0.59
C LEU A 63 -10.80 -8.83 0.34
N THR A 64 -11.19 -9.06 -0.92
CA THR A 64 -11.96 -10.23 -1.33
C THR A 64 -11.25 -10.94 -2.48
N GLY A 65 -10.29 -11.78 -2.12
CA GLY A 65 -9.52 -12.59 -3.07
C GLY A 65 -10.30 -13.80 -3.58
N VAL A 66 -10.05 -14.18 -4.83
CA VAL A 66 -10.54 -15.43 -5.43
C VAL A 66 -9.35 -16.23 -5.93
N ALA A 67 -9.35 -17.53 -5.63
CA ALA A 67 -8.36 -18.48 -6.14
C ALA A 67 -9.08 -19.75 -6.61
N ILE A 68 -8.73 -20.20 -7.82
CA ILE A 68 -9.27 -21.41 -8.44
C ILE A 68 -8.09 -22.24 -8.93
N ASP A 69 -8.15 -23.55 -8.75
CA ASP A 69 -7.09 -24.48 -9.08
C ASP A 69 -7.68 -25.80 -9.60
N ASP A 70 -6.89 -26.59 -10.33
CA ASP A 70 -7.29 -27.91 -10.82
C ASP A 70 -7.22 -29.01 -9.75
N GLY A 71 -6.75 -28.66 -8.54
CA GLY A 71 -6.64 -29.56 -7.39
C GLY A 71 -5.34 -30.37 -7.40
N GLN A 72 -4.37 -29.99 -8.23
CA GLN A 72 -3.06 -30.62 -8.33
C GLN A 72 -1.94 -29.66 -7.88
N PRO A 73 -0.75 -30.18 -7.51
CA PRO A 73 -0.45 -31.57 -7.20
C PRO A 73 -1.14 -32.02 -5.91
N ASN A 74 -1.67 -33.25 -5.88
CA ASN A 74 -2.23 -33.86 -4.67
C ASN A 74 -1.52 -35.20 -4.35
N PRO A 75 -0.83 -35.32 -3.22
CA PRO A 75 -0.69 -34.34 -2.12
C PRO A 75 0.27 -33.16 -2.44
N PRO A 76 0.06 -31.94 -1.87
CA PRO A 76 -0.92 -31.65 -0.82
C PRO A 76 -2.33 -31.27 -1.32
N GLY A 77 -2.51 -30.85 -2.57
CA GLY A 77 -3.80 -30.46 -3.15
C GLY A 77 -4.46 -29.23 -2.50
N ALA A 78 -3.72 -28.53 -1.63
CA ALA A 78 -4.21 -27.42 -0.84
C ALA A 78 -3.53 -26.12 -1.29
N LEU A 79 -4.34 -25.10 -1.58
CA LEU A 79 -3.84 -23.78 -1.91
C LEU A 79 -3.35 -23.04 -0.66
N THR A 80 -2.16 -22.47 -0.76
CA THR A 80 -1.65 -21.48 0.19
C THR A 80 -1.85 -20.09 -0.40
N THR A 81 -2.30 -19.15 0.42
CA THR A 81 -2.52 -17.76 -0.02
C THR A 81 -1.81 -16.79 0.89
N THR A 82 -1.34 -15.66 0.37
CA THR A 82 -0.67 -14.63 1.16
C THR A 82 -0.90 -13.25 0.55
N TRP A 83 -1.42 -12.34 1.36
CA TRP A 83 -1.46 -10.92 1.11
C TRP A 83 -0.14 -10.25 1.51
N SER A 84 0.31 -9.33 0.67
CA SER A 84 1.51 -8.53 0.91
C SER A 84 1.34 -7.11 0.37
N GLN A 85 2.01 -6.14 0.99
CA GLN A 85 2.17 -4.80 0.42
C GLN A 85 3.33 -4.83 -0.57
N VAL A 86 3.10 -4.40 -1.81
CA VAL A 86 4.13 -4.26 -2.84
C VAL A 86 4.73 -2.85 -2.82
N SER A 87 3.88 -1.84 -2.68
CA SER A 87 4.29 -0.44 -2.60
C SER A 87 3.31 0.39 -1.76
N GLY A 88 3.78 1.54 -1.29
CA GLY A 88 2.97 2.55 -0.62
C GLY A 88 3.78 3.36 0.41
N PRO A 89 3.32 4.57 0.78
CA PRO A 89 4.07 5.49 1.63
C PRO A 89 4.11 5.14 3.12
N GLY A 90 3.26 4.22 3.57
CA GLY A 90 3.19 3.80 4.97
C GLY A 90 3.11 2.28 5.10
N THR A 91 3.03 1.80 6.33
CA THR A 91 2.81 0.39 6.69
C THR A 91 1.35 -0.01 6.45
N VAL A 92 1.15 -1.22 5.92
CA VAL A 92 -0.13 -1.91 5.81
C VAL A 92 -0.18 -3.09 6.79
N SER A 93 -1.25 -3.20 7.57
CA SER A 93 -1.49 -4.34 8.47
C SER A 93 -2.72 -5.12 8.03
N PHE A 94 -2.55 -6.43 7.87
CA PHE A 94 -3.64 -7.34 7.48
C PHE A 94 -4.21 -8.04 8.71
N SER A 95 -5.54 -8.16 8.81
CA SER A 95 -6.18 -8.92 9.89
C SER A 95 -5.86 -10.41 9.84
N ASN A 96 -5.79 -10.97 8.62
CA ASN A 96 -5.22 -12.28 8.35
C ASN A 96 -4.60 -12.28 6.95
N ALA A 97 -3.27 -12.25 6.85
CA ALA A 97 -2.58 -12.23 5.56
C ALA A 97 -2.75 -13.54 4.78
N SER A 98 -3.04 -14.66 5.44
CA SER A 98 -3.16 -15.98 4.79
C SER A 98 -4.57 -16.34 4.33
N ALA A 99 -5.55 -15.46 4.55
CA ALA A 99 -6.94 -15.67 4.14
C ALA A 99 -7.25 -14.92 2.83
N LEU A 100 -8.03 -15.57 1.95
CA LEU A 100 -8.56 -14.93 0.73
C LEU A 100 -9.38 -13.68 1.05
N ASN A 101 -10.26 -13.78 2.04
CA ASN A 101 -11.02 -12.66 2.58
C ASN A 101 -10.30 -12.09 3.81
N SER A 102 -9.89 -10.83 3.73
CA SER A 102 -9.12 -10.16 4.77
C SER A 102 -9.49 -8.69 4.87
N THR A 103 -8.91 -7.99 5.83
CA THR A 103 -9.00 -6.53 5.92
C THR A 103 -7.60 -5.94 6.04
N ALA A 104 -7.40 -4.75 5.47
CA ALA A 104 -6.15 -4.02 5.53
C ALA A 104 -6.34 -2.64 6.16
N THR A 105 -5.47 -2.30 7.11
CA THR A 105 -5.35 -0.96 7.70
C THR A 105 -4.08 -0.28 7.21
N PHE A 106 -4.10 1.05 7.15
CA PHE A 106 -3.04 1.87 6.57
C PHE A 106 -2.61 2.95 7.57
N SER A 107 -1.31 3.18 7.68
CA SER A 107 -0.74 4.19 8.59
C SER A 107 -0.61 5.58 7.97
N ALA A 108 -0.66 5.69 6.65
CA ALA A 108 -0.55 6.95 5.92
C ALA A 108 -1.51 6.97 4.73
N SER A 109 -1.87 8.17 4.28
CA SER A 109 -2.58 8.35 3.02
C SER A 109 -1.61 8.23 1.83
N GLY A 110 -2.16 7.87 0.68
CA GLY A 110 -1.44 7.75 -0.59
C GLY A 110 -1.88 6.56 -1.42
N ALA A 111 -1.14 6.29 -2.49
CA ALA A 111 -1.40 5.15 -3.37
C ALA A 111 -0.62 3.92 -2.89
N TYR A 112 -1.33 2.79 -2.80
CA TYR A 112 -0.79 1.49 -2.40
C TYR A 112 -1.06 0.45 -3.49
N VAL A 113 -0.15 -0.52 -3.60
CA VAL A 113 -0.39 -1.76 -4.35
C VAL A 113 -0.28 -2.91 -3.37
N LEU A 114 -1.37 -3.64 -3.18
CA LEU A 114 -1.40 -4.88 -2.40
C LEU A 114 -1.42 -6.06 -3.37
N ARG A 115 -0.83 -7.19 -2.98
CA ARG A 115 -0.71 -8.39 -3.81
C ARG A 115 -1.18 -9.62 -3.08
N LEU A 116 -2.09 -10.36 -3.72
CA LEU A 116 -2.48 -11.70 -3.34
C LEU A 116 -1.62 -12.69 -4.12
N THR A 117 -0.86 -13.52 -3.39
CA THR A 117 -0.06 -14.60 -3.95
C THR A 117 -0.70 -15.92 -3.60
N VAL A 118 -0.82 -16.83 -4.57
CA VAL A 118 -1.43 -18.15 -4.40
C VAL A 118 -0.47 -19.20 -4.93
N SER A 119 -0.27 -20.26 -4.15
CA SER A 119 0.54 -21.42 -4.54
C SER A 119 -0.18 -22.73 -4.25
N ASP A 120 -0.11 -23.66 -5.20
CA ASP A 120 -0.58 -25.05 -5.10
C ASP A 120 0.50 -26.00 -4.53
N GLY A 121 1.67 -25.47 -4.16
CA GLY A 121 2.84 -26.23 -3.71
C GLY A 121 3.88 -26.55 -4.80
N ALA A 122 3.56 -26.34 -6.09
CA ALA A 122 4.49 -26.52 -7.21
C ALA A 122 4.64 -25.24 -8.06
N LEU A 123 3.54 -24.57 -8.35
CA LEU A 123 3.43 -23.33 -9.10
C LEU A 123 2.94 -22.21 -8.19
N THR A 124 3.21 -20.97 -8.59
CA THR A 124 2.83 -19.79 -7.82
C THR A 124 2.45 -18.68 -8.78
N VAL A 125 1.31 -18.06 -8.50
CA VAL A 125 0.77 -16.93 -9.25
C VAL A 125 0.40 -15.81 -8.29
N SER A 126 0.30 -14.59 -8.81
CA SER A 126 -0.08 -13.45 -8.00
C SER A 126 -0.90 -12.45 -8.79
N ASP A 127 -1.79 -11.75 -8.12
CA ASP A 127 -2.54 -10.62 -8.65
C ASP A 127 -2.48 -9.42 -7.70
N GLY A 128 -2.58 -8.22 -8.25
CA GLY A 128 -2.45 -6.95 -7.53
C GLY A 128 -3.75 -6.17 -7.47
N VAL A 129 -3.97 -5.44 -6.38
CA VAL A 129 -5.07 -4.48 -6.23
C VAL A 129 -4.50 -3.12 -5.85
N ALA A 130 -4.93 -2.06 -6.55
CA ALA A 130 -4.58 -0.70 -6.20
C ALA A 130 -5.53 -0.18 -5.12
N VAL A 131 -4.98 0.42 -4.08
CA VAL A 131 -5.75 1.06 -3.01
C VAL A 131 -5.33 2.52 -2.90
N THR A 132 -6.25 3.43 -3.16
CA THR A 132 -6.08 4.87 -2.93
C THR A 132 -6.59 5.20 -1.54
N VAL A 133 -5.69 5.61 -0.65
CA VAL A 133 -6.00 5.97 0.73
C VAL A 133 -6.00 7.49 0.85
N ASN A 134 -7.17 8.09 1.04
CA ASN A 134 -7.31 9.51 1.29
C ASN A 134 -6.96 9.86 2.74
N PRO A 135 -6.36 11.05 2.99
CA PRO A 135 -6.07 11.51 4.34
C PRO A 135 -7.34 11.67 5.19
N ALA A 136 -7.17 11.57 6.50
CA ALA A 136 -8.27 11.80 7.43
C ALA A 136 -8.76 13.25 7.34
N PRO A 137 -10.06 13.53 7.57
CA PRO A 137 -10.59 14.90 7.52
C PRO A 137 -9.85 15.89 8.44
N ALA A 138 -9.41 15.43 9.61
CA ALA A 138 -8.62 16.24 10.54
C ALA A 138 -7.24 16.63 9.96
N GLN A 139 -6.61 15.73 9.21
CA GLN A 139 -5.35 16.01 8.54
C GLN A 139 -5.54 17.01 7.39
N LEU A 140 -6.61 16.86 6.59
CA LEU A 140 -6.95 17.85 5.56
C LEU A 140 -7.21 19.24 6.17
N ALA A 141 -7.94 19.30 7.28
CA ALA A 141 -8.21 20.55 7.98
C ALA A 141 -6.92 21.17 8.55
N ALA A 142 -5.99 20.35 9.05
CA ALA A 142 -4.70 20.82 9.55
C ALA A 142 -3.81 21.35 8.42
N GLU A 143 -3.71 20.64 7.30
CA GLU A 143 -2.98 21.11 6.11
C GLU A 143 -3.54 22.43 5.56
N ALA A 144 -4.86 22.65 5.66
CA ALA A 144 -5.49 23.91 5.24
C ALA A 144 -5.10 25.13 6.09
N LYS A 145 -4.55 24.92 7.29
CA LYS A 145 -4.02 26.00 8.15
C LYS A 145 -2.59 26.41 7.78
N ILE A 146 -1.96 25.74 6.83
CA ILE A 146 -0.56 25.98 6.46
C ILE A 146 -0.53 26.77 5.15
N ASP A 147 0.25 27.85 5.12
CA ASP A 147 0.50 28.62 3.90
C ASP A 147 0.94 27.71 2.73
N PRO A 148 0.32 27.80 1.54
CA PRO A 148 0.73 27.02 0.37
C PRO A 148 2.21 27.11 0.01
N ALA A 149 2.85 28.28 0.17
CA ALA A 149 4.27 28.46 -0.07
C ALA A 149 5.11 27.74 0.99
N LEU A 150 4.69 27.82 2.26
CA LEU A 150 5.33 27.09 3.36
C LEU A 150 5.26 25.57 3.11
N ARG A 151 4.11 25.09 2.67
CA ARG A 151 3.90 23.68 2.33
C ARG A 151 4.80 23.20 1.20
N ALA A 152 5.01 24.03 0.16
CA ALA A 152 5.95 23.71 -0.90
C ALA A 152 7.40 23.61 -0.38
N LEU A 153 7.79 24.48 0.54
CA LEU A 153 9.11 24.43 1.18
C LEU A 153 9.27 23.20 2.08
N MET A 154 8.24 22.84 2.86
CA MET A 154 8.21 21.61 3.66
C MET A 154 8.37 20.35 2.81
N GLN A 155 7.81 20.34 1.59
CA GLN A 155 7.95 19.23 0.65
C GLN A 155 9.33 19.17 0.00
N ALA A 156 9.95 20.32 -0.26
CA ALA A 156 11.27 20.41 -0.87
C ALA A 156 12.39 19.94 0.09
N ASP A 157 12.29 20.31 1.36
CA ASP A 157 13.21 19.85 2.42
C ASP A 157 12.46 19.70 3.76
N PRO A 158 12.02 18.48 4.11
CA PRO A 158 11.28 18.24 5.34
C PRO A 158 12.07 18.51 6.63
N LEU A 159 13.40 18.50 6.55
CA LEU A 159 14.28 18.71 7.70
C LEU A 159 14.72 20.17 7.85
N ALA A 160 14.50 21.01 6.84
CA ALA A 160 14.80 22.43 6.90
C ALA A 160 14.05 23.12 8.04
N LEU A 161 14.75 23.96 8.80
CA LEU A 161 14.13 24.88 9.74
C LEU A 161 13.62 26.10 8.98
N LEU A 162 12.31 26.17 8.81
CA LEU A 162 11.63 27.21 8.05
C LEU A 162 11.15 28.31 9.01
N PRO A 163 11.31 29.59 8.65
CA PRO A 163 10.79 30.71 9.43
C PRO A 163 9.26 30.74 9.32
N VAL A 164 8.60 30.81 10.47
CA VAL A 164 7.14 30.72 10.58
C VAL A 164 6.57 31.75 11.54
N ILE A 165 5.36 32.22 11.24
CA ILE A 165 4.50 32.93 12.18
C ILE A 165 3.30 32.05 12.48
N VAL A 166 3.15 31.67 13.74
CA VAL A 166 2.06 30.82 14.24
C VAL A 166 0.97 31.71 14.81
N GLU A 167 -0.14 31.86 14.08
CA GLU A 167 -1.29 32.67 14.47
C GLU A 167 -2.31 31.83 15.24
N MET A 168 -2.75 32.34 16.39
CA MET A 168 -3.76 31.69 17.21
C MET A 168 -5.16 32.18 16.86
N GLN A 169 -6.14 31.28 16.96
CA GLN A 169 -7.55 31.58 16.76
C GLN A 169 -7.97 32.75 17.65
N GLN A 170 -8.63 33.73 17.05
CA GLN A 170 -9.23 34.85 17.79
C GLN A 170 -10.33 34.36 18.73
N PRO A 171 -10.60 35.06 19.86
CA PRO A 171 -11.68 34.69 20.76
C PRO A 171 -13.02 34.64 20.02
N LEU A 172 -13.87 33.67 20.34
CA LEU A 172 -15.25 33.67 19.85
C LEU A 172 -16.08 34.64 20.71
N PRO A 173 -17.02 35.40 20.10
CA PRO A 173 -17.92 36.24 20.87
C PRO A 173 -18.75 35.44 21.90
N PRO A 174 -19.11 36.03 23.05
CA PRO A 174 -18.81 37.40 23.47
C PRO A 174 -17.38 37.57 24.00
N PHE A 175 -16.70 38.62 23.54
CA PHE A 175 -15.34 38.93 23.97
C PHE A 175 -15.34 39.44 25.41
N VAL A 176 -14.72 38.70 26.33
CA VAL A 176 -14.21 39.27 27.57
C VAL A 176 -12.74 39.59 27.29
N GLY A 177 -12.32 40.85 27.47
CA GLY A 177 -10.98 41.30 27.12
C GLY A 177 -9.88 40.55 27.88
N ALA A 178 -9.45 39.42 27.35
CA ALA A 178 -8.20 38.79 27.74
C ALA A 178 -7.07 39.42 26.91
N PRO A 179 -5.87 39.60 27.47
CA PRO A 179 -4.74 40.12 26.72
C PRO A 179 -4.39 39.20 25.55
N ASN A 180 -4.18 39.77 24.36
CA ASN A 180 -3.54 39.08 23.23
C ASN A 180 -2.15 38.51 23.60
N VAL A 181 -1.57 38.98 24.72
CA VAL A 181 -0.35 38.46 25.31
C VAL A 181 -0.47 36.97 25.66
N ASP A 182 -1.58 36.51 26.22
CA ASP A 182 -1.74 35.10 26.59
C ASP A 182 -1.75 34.19 25.35
N ARG A 183 -2.36 34.63 24.26
CA ARG A 183 -2.35 33.90 22.97
C ARG A 183 -0.97 33.89 22.33
N ALA A 184 -0.28 35.04 22.34
CA ALA A 184 1.08 35.11 21.84
C ALA A 184 2.05 34.25 22.66
N LEU A 185 1.84 34.14 23.98
CA LEU A 185 2.56 33.21 24.85
C LEU A 185 2.21 31.76 24.55
N ALA A 186 0.94 31.43 24.31
CA ALA A 186 0.53 30.09 23.90
C ALA A 186 1.17 29.69 22.56
N ALA A 187 1.24 30.59 21.58
CA ALA A 187 1.96 30.37 20.33
C ALA A 187 3.46 30.16 20.56
N LEU A 188 4.05 30.92 21.48
CA LEU A 188 5.46 30.75 21.86
C LEU A 188 5.71 29.39 22.49
N ASP A 189 4.78 28.90 23.32
CA ASP A 189 4.86 27.57 23.94
C ASP A 189 4.74 26.46 22.90
N LEU A 190 3.88 26.61 21.89
CA LEU A 190 3.85 25.68 20.75
C LEU A 190 5.19 25.63 20.04
N LEU A 191 5.80 26.79 19.76
CA LEU A 191 7.13 26.85 19.15
C LEU A 191 8.22 26.29 20.06
N ARG A 192 8.10 26.35 21.39
CA ARG A 192 9.04 25.68 22.32
C ARG A 192 8.95 24.16 22.24
N VAL A 193 7.76 23.63 21.99
CA VAL A 193 7.54 22.17 21.93
C VAL A 193 7.88 21.62 20.55
N TYR A 194 7.52 22.33 19.49
CA TYR A 194 7.56 21.83 18.12
C TYR A 194 8.56 22.55 17.21
N GLY A 195 9.34 23.50 17.71
CA GLY A 195 10.29 24.27 16.92
C GLY A 195 11.31 25.04 17.75
N ILE A 196 11.62 26.25 17.30
CA ILE A 196 12.52 27.20 17.95
C ILE A 196 11.80 28.55 18.02
N PRO A 197 11.41 29.01 19.22
CA PRO A 197 10.75 30.29 19.38
C PRO A 197 11.73 31.45 19.18
N VAL A 198 11.25 32.55 18.58
CA VAL A 198 12.01 33.81 18.45
C VAL A 198 11.33 34.92 19.25
N ALA A 199 10.06 35.21 18.99
CA ALA A 199 9.36 36.31 19.63
C ALA A 199 7.85 36.09 19.70
N ALA A 200 7.23 36.57 20.78
CA ALA A 200 5.79 36.70 20.88
C ALA A 200 5.33 37.98 20.16
N LEU A 201 4.27 37.88 19.35
CA LEU A 201 3.70 38.95 18.54
C LEU A 201 2.27 39.25 19.03
N SER A 202 2.17 39.81 20.24
CA SER A 202 0.88 40.07 20.90
C SER A 202 -0.07 40.99 20.12
N LEU A 203 0.40 41.80 19.17
CA LEU A 203 -0.50 42.61 18.37
C LEU A 203 -1.40 41.77 17.45
N ILE A 204 -0.93 40.59 17.04
CA ILE A 204 -1.56 39.74 16.02
C ILE A 204 -1.84 38.32 16.55
N ASP A 205 -1.95 38.15 17.86
CA ASP A 205 -2.24 36.86 18.51
C ASP A 205 -1.28 35.72 18.08
N ALA A 206 -0.01 36.04 17.80
CA ALA A 206 0.91 35.11 17.17
C ALA A 206 2.27 35.01 17.86
N ALA A 207 3.12 34.11 17.38
CA ALA A 207 4.55 34.08 17.67
C ALA A 207 5.35 33.76 16.43
N ALA A 208 6.54 34.37 16.31
CA ALA A 208 7.52 34.07 15.28
C ALA A 208 8.54 33.05 15.79
N GLY A 209 8.98 32.16 14.91
CA GLY A 209 9.99 31.16 15.21
C GLY A 209 10.47 30.41 13.97
N PHE A 210 11.14 29.29 14.21
CA PHE A 210 11.53 28.35 13.18
C PHE A 210 10.97 26.97 13.50
N ALA A 211 10.54 26.22 12.50
CA ALA A 211 10.13 24.84 12.67
C ALA A 211 10.40 24.04 11.39
N ASN A 212 10.63 22.74 11.53
CA ASN A 212 10.71 21.83 10.39
C ASN A 212 9.31 21.31 10.01
N ALA A 213 9.22 20.53 8.94
CA ALA A 213 7.93 20.06 8.44
C ALA A 213 7.13 19.26 9.49
N ALA A 214 7.80 18.45 10.32
CA ALA A 214 7.17 17.70 11.40
C ALA A 214 6.59 18.64 12.48
N GLY A 215 7.35 19.66 12.88
CA GLY A 215 6.92 20.67 13.85
C GLY A 215 5.75 21.51 13.36
N ILE A 216 5.82 21.98 12.11
CA ILE A 216 4.73 22.75 11.47
C ILE A 216 3.45 21.90 11.39
N SER A 217 3.56 20.65 10.95
CA SER A 217 2.42 19.73 10.89
C SER A 217 1.81 19.50 12.28
N ALA A 218 2.65 19.29 13.30
CA ALA A 218 2.18 19.11 14.68
C ALA A 218 1.44 20.34 15.22
N MET A 219 1.96 21.56 14.98
CA MET A 219 1.29 22.80 15.37
C MET A 219 -0.04 22.99 14.64
N SER A 220 -0.15 22.65 13.36
CA SER A 220 -1.40 22.78 12.60
C SER A 220 -2.55 21.90 13.14
N LEU A 221 -2.21 20.77 13.76
CA LEU A 221 -3.19 19.89 14.41
C LEU A 221 -3.75 20.47 15.72
N VAL A 222 -3.11 21.49 16.30
CA VAL A 222 -3.59 22.12 17.52
C VAL A 222 -4.86 22.93 17.21
N PRO A 223 -6.00 22.68 17.90
CA PRO A 223 -7.27 23.33 17.59
C PRO A 223 -7.24 24.86 17.71
N THR A 224 -6.41 25.39 18.60
CA THR A 224 -6.27 26.82 18.85
C THR A 224 -5.36 27.55 17.86
N VAL A 225 -4.65 26.84 16.98
CA VAL A 225 -3.90 27.45 15.87
C VAL A 225 -4.87 27.75 14.73
N ALA A 226 -4.90 29.01 14.30
CA ALA A 226 -5.69 29.47 13.17
C ALA A 226 -4.95 29.25 11.85
N PHE A 227 -3.70 29.72 11.79
CA PHE A 227 -2.90 29.66 10.57
C PHE A 227 -1.40 29.68 10.87
N ILE A 228 -0.60 29.08 9.99
CA ILE A 228 0.86 29.09 10.04
C ILE A 228 1.38 29.71 8.74
N HIS A 229 1.90 30.92 8.86
CA HIS A 229 2.41 31.71 7.75
C HIS A 229 3.88 31.43 7.50
N HIS A 230 4.31 31.50 6.24
CA HIS A 230 5.74 31.55 5.91
C HIS A 230 6.30 32.95 6.20
N ASP A 231 7.33 33.06 7.04
CA ASP A 231 8.00 34.33 7.29
C ASP A 231 9.25 34.48 6.40
N ALA A 232 9.02 34.93 5.16
CA ALA A 232 10.08 35.17 4.19
C ALA A 232 11.10 36.25 4.61
N THR A 233 10.82 37.04 5.66
CA THR A 233 11.64 38.18 6.06
C THR A 233 12.73 37.84 7.08
N VAL A 234 12.68 36.66 7.69
CA VAL A 234 13.64 36.23 8.72
C VAL A 234 14.45 35.03 8.23
N GLY A 235 15.58 35.30 7.56
CA GLY A 235 16.62 34.30 7.32
C GLY A 235 17.69 34.32 8.42
N PRO A 236 18.46 33.23 8.64
CA PRO A 236 19.68 33.33 9.44
C PRO A 236 20.54 34.44 8.84
N ARG A 237 20.91 35.44 9.64
CA ARG A 237 21.77 36.55 9.18
C ARG A 237 22.93 35.93 8.40
N ARG A 238 23.04 36.20 7.09
CA ARG A 238 24.34 36.09 6.43
C ARG A 238 25.28 36.92 7.29
N SER A 239 26.36 36.31 7.77
CA SER A 239 27.47 37.04 8.41
C SER A 239 27.66 38.31 7.63
N ALA A 240 27.45 39.46 8.28
CA ALA A 240 27.49 40.75 7.60
C ALA A 240 28.79 40.80 6.81
N GLU A 241 28.68 40.87 5.48
CA GLU A 241 29.83 41.21 4.67
C GLU A 241 30.33 42.56 5.21
N PRO A 242 31.64 42.71 5.51
CA PRO A 242 32.16 43.96 6.03
C PRO A 242 31.70 45.08 5.09
N PRO A 243 31.26 46.24 5.61
CA PRO A 243 30.85 47.33 4.75
C PRO A 243 32.00 47.63 3.79
N VAL A 244 31.71 47.55 2.48
CA VAL A 244 32.64 48.01 1.44
C VAL A 244 33.02 49.43 1.82
N ALA A 245 34.33 49.68 2.00
CA ALA A 245 34.83 51.01 2.32
C ALA A 245 34.31 51.99 1.26
N ALA A 246 33.53 52.97 1.70
CA ALA A 246 33.06 54.03 0.82
C ALA A 246 34.28 54.74 0.20
N PRO A 247 34.30 55.01 -1.12
CA PRO A 247 35.30 55.89 -1.70
C PRO A 247 35.22 57.28 -1.03
N PRO A 248 36.33 58.01 -0.88
CA PRO A 248 36.32 59.34 -0.29
C PRO A 248 35.35 60.27 -1.05
N ASP A 249 34.62 61.05 -0.25
CA ASP A 249 33.53 61.99 -0.59
C ASP A 249 33.52 62.59 -2.00
N GLN A 250 32.65 62.09 -2.87
CA GLN A 250 32.23 62.81 -4.09
C GLN A 250 31.27 63.99 -3.80
N PHE A 251 30.78 64.13 -2.56
CA PHE A 251 29.87 65.22 -2.19
C PHE A 251 30.55 66.60 -2.11
N SER A 252 31.89 66.64 -1.99
CA SER A 252 32.63 67.90 -1.96
C SER A 252 32.83 68.54 -3.35
N GLU A 253 32.62 67.79 -4.44
CA GLU A 253 32.71 68.33 -5.81
C GLU A 253 31.39 68.98 -6.28
N VAL A 254 30.26 68.60 -5.69
CA VAL A 254 28.93 69.06 -6.14
C VAL A 254 28.46 70.32 -5.41
N TYR A 255 28.97 70.60 -4.20
CA TYR A 255 28.56 71.77 -3.40
C TYR A 255 29.77 72.53 -2.84
N PRO A 256 30.30 73.54 -3.55
CA PRO A 256 31.30 74.42 -2.96
C PRO A 256 30.68 75.19 -1.79
N ARG A 257 31.26 75.06 -0.59
CA ARG A 257 30.88 75.87 0.56
C ARG A 257 31.12 77.35 0.24
N VAL A 258 30.05 78.12 0.06
CA VAL A 258 30.14 79.58 0.07
C VAL A 258 30.29 80.03 1.51
N VAL A 259 31.52 80.39 1.88
CA VAL A 259 31.79 81.10 3.14
C VAL A 259 31.66 82.60 2.83
N LYS A 260 30.77 83.29 3.52
CA LYS A 260 30.77 84.76 3.62
C LYS A 260 31.44 85.17 4.92
#